data_AF-A0A2V9UHB4-F1
#
_entry.id   AF-A0A2V9UHB4-F1
#
_cell.length_a   1.000
_cell.length_b   1.000
_cell.length_c   1.000
_cell.angle_alpha   90.00
_cell.angle_beta   90.00
_cell.angle_gamma   90.00
#
_symmetry.space_group_name_H-M   'P 1'
#
loop_
_entity.id
_entity.type
_entity.pdbx_description
1 polymer ?
#
loop_
_entity_poly.entity_id
_entity_poly.type
_entity_poly.pdbx_seq_one_letter_code
_entity_poly.pdbx_strand_id
1 'polypeptide(L)'
;MCERLLAKILAFAIFLGTCGSLVFGQSANNSAATTYKTNCVSCHGQDGRGSAVGKSLHAADFHSAQVQQQSDAQLADVVAQGRGNMPAFATRLSKDQIDALVKYIRTVAKAK
;
A
#
# COMPACT_ATOMS: atom_id res chain seq x y z
N MET A 1 -42.18 -6.15 56.48
CA MET A 1 -41.99 -7.44 57.18
C MET A 1 -41.30 -8.42 56.24
N CYS A 2 -40.21 -9.03 56.71
CA CYS A 2 -39.61 -10.32 56.33
C CYS A 2 -39.36 -10.57 54.83
N GLU A 3 -38.19 -10.30 54.26
CA GLU A 3 -36.90 -11.00 54.47
C GLU A 3 -36.98 -12.53 54.47
N ARG A 4 -36.16 -13.11 53.59
CA ARG A 4 -35.64 -14.48 53.55
C ARG A 4 -36.62 -15.47 52.90
N LEU A 5 -36.20 -16.28 51.92
CA LEU A 5 -35.24 -17.35 52.17
C LEU A 5 -34.84 -17.98 50.80
N LEU A 6 -33.52 -18.18 50.62
CA LEU A 6 -32.87 -19.27 49.86
C LEU A 6 -32.97 -19.24 48.33
N ALA A 7 -31.97 -18.74 47.60
CA ALA A 7 -30.67 -19.42 47.40
C ALA A 7 -30.82 -20.92 47.11
N LYS A 8 -30.69 -21.29 45.82
CA LYS A 8 -30.48 -22.63 45.21
C LYS A 8 -31.05 -22.54 43.78
N ILE A 9 -30.32 -22.61 42.67
CA ILE A 9 -29.33 -23.57 42.18
C ILE A 9 -28.81 -22.93 40.87
N LEU A 10 -27.54 -22.54 40.74
CA LEU A 10 -26.46 -23.33 40.13
C LEU A 10 -26.84 -23.99 38.79
N ALA A 11 -25.98 -23.84 37.78
CA ALA A 11 -26.10 -24.31 36.39
C ALA A 11 -26.97 -23.37 35.52
N PHE A 12 -26.53 -22.85 34.37
CA PHE A 12 -25.69 -23.49 33.37
C PHE A 12 -25.22 -22.41 32.35
N ALA A 13 -23.98 -22.54 31.88
CA ALA A 13 -23.38 -21.82 30.74
C ALA A 13 -23.22 -20.30 30.92
N ILE A 14 -22.13 -19.79 31.50
CA ILE A 14 -20.82 -19.69 30.83
C ILE A 14 -20.90 -20.16 29.37
N PHE A 15 -21.54 -19.34 28.51
CA PHE A 15 -21.36 -19.48 27.08
C PHE A 15 -19.94 -18.96 26.78
N LEU A 16 -18.98 -19.88 26.83
CA LEU A 16 -17.72 -19.83 26.09
C LEU A 16 -18.07 -19.69 24.60
N GLY A 17 -18.52 -18.51 24.21
CA GLY A 17 -18.75 -18.12 22.84
C GLY A 17 -17.64 -17.14 22.49
N THR A 18 -16.46 -17.68 22.20
CA THR A 18 -15.42 -17.01 21.44
C THR A 18 -16.05 -16.57 20.11
N CYS A 19 -16.73 -15.42 20.11
CA CYS A 19 -17.00 -14.68 18.89
C CYS A 19 -15.64 -14.20 18.45
N GLY A 20 -14.95 -15.06 17.70
CA GLY A 20 -13.63 -14.84 17.17
C GLY A 20 -13.64 -13.47 16.54
N SER A 21 -12.96 -12.54 17.21
CA SER A 21 -12.63 -11.27 16.60
C SER A 21 -11.71 -11.66 15.45
N LEU A 22 -12.29 -11.83 14.27
CA LEU A 22 -11.58 -11.61 13.03
C LEU A 22 -11.23 -10.12 13.04
N VAL A 23 -10.23 -9.79 13.85
CA VAL A 23 -9.39 -8.63 13.63
C VAL A 23 -8.66 -8.98 12.34
N PHE A 24 -9.35 -8.82 11.20
CA PHE A 24 -8.68 -8.47 9.98
C PHE A 24 -7.97 -7.17 10.35
N GLY A 25 -6.69 -7.28 10.69
CA GLY A 25 -5.84 -6.12 10.86
C GLY A 25 -6.03 -5.30 9.61
N GLN A 26 -6.75 -4.18 9.72
CA GLN A 26 -6.70 -3.14 8.72
C GLN A 26 -5.30 -2.57 8.85
N SER A 27 -4.33 -3.23 8.23
CA SER A 27 -3.06 -2.61 7.89
C SER A 27 -3.45 -1.30 7.24
N ALA A 28 -2.99 -0.17 7.79
CA ALA A 28 -3.21 1.15 7.24
C ALA A 28 -2.55 1.21 5.85
N ASN A 29 -3.21 0.63 4.86
CA ASN A 29 -2.68 0.44 3.53
C ASN A 29 -3.04 1.71 2.76
N ASN A 30 -2.15 2.70 2.80
CA ASN A 30 -2.28 3.86 1.93
C ASN A 30 -2.46 3.35 0.50
N SER A 31 -3.56 3.75 -0.14
CA SER A 31 -3.84 3.36 -1.54
C SER A 31 -2.63 3.66 -2.42
N ALA A 32 -2.38 2.85 -3.44
CA ALA A 32 -1.27 3.05 -4.38
C ALA A 32 -1.24 4.48 -4.96
N ALA A 33 -2.41 5.06 -5.25
CA ALA A 33 -2.55 6.45 -5.68
C ALA A 33 -2.07 7.46 -4.62
N THR A 34 -2.40 7.25 -3.35
CA THR A 34 -1.94 8.10 -2.24
C THR A 34 -0.42 7.97 -2.07
N THR A 35 0.09 6.74 -2.08
CA THR A 35 1.53 6.47 -2.00
C THR A 35 2.29 7.13 -3.14
N TYR A 36 1.77 7.05 -4.37
CA TYR A 36 2.34 7.74 -5.54
C TYR A 36 2.33 9.26 -5.34
N LYS A 37 1.21 9.82 -4.91
CA LYS A 37 1.06 11.27 -4.66
C LYS A 37 2.06 11.79 -3.64
N THR A 38 2.28 11.04 -2.56
CA THR A 38 3.15 11.46 -1.46
C THR A 38 4.63 11.27 -1.78
N ASN A 39 5.00 10.19 -2.48
CA ASN A 39 6.42 9.79 -2.59
C ASN A 39 7.01 9.92 -4.00
N CYS A 40 6.18 9.92 -5.05
CA CYS A 40 6.64 9.77 -6.43
C CYS A 40 6.37 11.01 -7.29
N VAL A 41 5.25 11.71 -7.07
CA VAL A 41 4.81 12.84 -7.92
C VAL A 41 5.81 13.98 -7.97
N SER A 42 6.54 14.25 -6.88
CA SER A 42 7.54 15.34 -6.83
C SER A 42 8.60 15.22 -7.92
N CYS A 43 8.95 14.00 -8.34
CA CYS A 43 9.91 13.73 -9.40
C CYS A 43 9.24 13.21 -10.68
N HIS A 44 8.29 12.28 -10.58
CA HIS A 44 7.68 11.64 -11.76
C HIS A 44 6.50 12.42 -12.36
N GLY A 45 6.01 13.46 -11.66
CA GLY A 45 4.84 14.21 -12.10
C GLY A 45 3.54 13.42 -11.90
N GLN A 46 2.41 14.11 -12.00
CA GLN A 46 1.09 13.46 -11.88
C GLN A 46 0.76 12.62 -13.12
N ASP A 47 1.29 13.01 -14.28
CA ASP A 47 1.12 12.35 -15.58
C ASP A 47 2.22 11.31 -15.89
N GLY A 48 3.22 11.17 -15.02
CA GLY A 48 4.32 10.21 -15.23
C GLY A 48 5.38 10.64 -16.24
N ARG A 49 5.33 11.88 -16.76
CA ARG A 49 6.30 12.40 -17.74
C ARG A 49 7.55 13.04 -17.11
N GLY A 50 7.63 13.02 -15.79
CA GLY A 50 8.65 13.72 -15.02
C GLY A 50 8.30 15.18 -14.74
N SER A 51 8.41 15.58 -13.49
CA SER A 51 8.39 17.00 -13.09
C SER A 51 9.65 17.72 -13.56
N ALA A 52 9.72 19.05 -13.40
CA ALA A 52 10.95 19.80 -13.66
C ALA A 52 12.14 19.26 -12.85
N VAL A 53 11.92 18.94 -11.57
CA VAL A 53 12.94 18.33 -10.70
C VAL A 53 13.33 16.94 -11.19
N GLY A 54 12.34 16.10 -11.53
CA GLY A 54 12.61 14.77 -12.03
C GLY A 54 13.43 14.76 -13.31
N LYS A 55 13.13 15.67 -14.25
CA LYS A 55 13.90 15.79 -15.50
C LYS A 55 15.35 16.17 -15.26
N SER A 56 15.62 17.10 -14.33
CA SER A 56 16.99 17.44 -13.91
C SER A 56 17.74 16.29 -13.25
N LEU A 57 17.02 15.34 -12.65
CA LEU A 57 17.57 14.12 -12.05
C LEU A 57 17.54 12.90 -12.99
N HIS A 58 17.15 13.09 -14.25
CA HIS A 58 16.98 12.05 -15.25
C HIS A 58 15.95 10.96 -14.87
N ALA A 59 14.87 11.36 -14.20
CA ALA A 59 13.72 10.50 -13.95
C ALA A 59 13.12 10.03 -15.28
N ALA A 60 12.79 8.74 -15.36
CA ALA A 60 12.24 8.15 -16.56
C ALA A 60 10.82 8.66 -16.84
N ASP A 61 10.53 8.87 -18.13
CA ASP A 61 9.17 9.09 -18.63
C ASP A 61 8.45 7.74 -18.73
N PHE A 62 7.35 7.57 -17.98
CA PHE A 62 6.58 6.34 -17.96
C PHE A 62 5.94 6.01 -19.31
N HIS A 63 5.75 6.99 -20.18
CA HIS A 63 5.21 6.81 -21.54
C HIS A 63 6.26 6.34 -22.54
N SER A 64 7.55 6.40 -22.17
CA SER A 64 8.63 5.97 -23.05
C SER A 64 8.59 4.47 -23.34
N ALA A 65 8.98 4.10 -24.57
CA ALA A 65 9.08 2.69 -24.96
C ALA A 65 10.00 1.90 -24.03
N GLN A 66 11.08 2.52 -23.57
CA GLN A 66 12.03 1.91 -22.64
C GLN A 66 11.34 1.46 -21.33
N VAL A 67 10.52 2.32 -20.73
CA VAL A 67 9.78 1.96 -19.50
C VAL A 67 8.65 0.99 -19.80
N GLN A 68 7.92 1.19 -20.90
CA GLN A 68 6.80 0.32 -21.26
C GLN A 68 7.23 -1.12 -21.58
N GLN A 69 8.44 -1.34 -22.09
CA GLN A 69 9.01 -2.66 -22.36
C GLN A 69 9.46 -3.42 -21.10
N GLN A 70 9.65 -2.73 -19.96
CA GLN A 70 10.01 -3.42 -18.72
C GLN A 70 8.84 -4.26 -18.23
N SER A 71 9.12 -5.41 -17.61
CA SER A 71 8.10 -6.20 -16.92
C SER A 71 7.69 -5.55 -15.59
N ASP A 72 6.53 -5.93 -15.06
CA ASP A 72 6.09 -5.42 -13.75
C ASP A 72 7.07 -5.78 -12.63
N ALA A 73 7.72 -6.95 -12.71
CA ALA A 73 8.77 -7.34 -11.77
C ALA A 73 10.00 -6.43 -11.87
N GLN A 74 10.43 -6.08 -13.08
CA GLN A 74 11.54 -5.14 -13.28
C GLN A 74 11.20 -3.74 -12.74
N LEU A 75 9.96 -3.28 -12.92
CA LEU A 75 9.51 -2.01 -12.34
C LEU A 75 9.44 -2.08 -10.81
N ALA A 76 8.95 -3.19 -10.25
CA ALA A 76 8.92 -3.41 -8.82
C ALA A 76 10.33 -3.40 -8.21
N ASP A 77 11.30 -4.03 -8.88
CA ASP A 77 12.70 -4.03 -8.46
C ASP A 77 13.30 -2.62 -8.47
N VAL A 78 13.02 -1.82 -9.51
CA VAL A 78 13.46 -0.42 -9.57
C VAL A 78 12.87 0.40 -8.43
N VAL A 79 11.59 0.21 -8.08
CA VAL A 79 10.97 0.90 -6.93
C VAL A 79 11.57 0.41 -5.61
N ALA A 80 11.77 -0.89 -5.48
CA ALA A 80 12.30 -1.51 -4.27
C ALA A 80 13.74 -1.05 -3.98
N GLN A 81 14.62 -1.13 -4.97
CA GLN A 81 16.06 -0.90 -4.84
C GLN A 81 16.48 0.53 -5.16
N GLY A 82 15.61 1.31 -5.82
CA GLY A 82 15.99 2.59 -6.40
C GLY A 82 16.84 2.42 -7.67
N ARG A 83 17.10 3.53 -8.35
CA ARG A 83 17.96 3.55 -9.56
C ARG A 83 18.52 4.95 -9.79
N GLY A 84 19.85 5.06 -9.88
CA GLY A 84 20.51 6.35 -10.06
C GLY A 84 20.16 7.30 -8.92
N ASN A 85 19.49 8.42 -9.24
CA ASN A 85 19.04 9.42 -8.25
C ASN A 85 17.74 9.04 -7.52
N MET A 86 17.04 7.97 -7.94
CA MET A 86 15.82 7.51 -7.28
C MET A 86 16.18 6.67 -6.04
N PRO A 87 15.68 7.04 -4.84
CA PRO A 87 15.96 6.30 -3.61
C PRO A 87 15.27 4.92 -3.58
N ALA A 88 15.79 4.02 -2.77
CA ALA A 88 15.19 2.72 -2.50
C ALA A 88 13.95 2.86 -1.59
N PHE A 89 12.85 2.18 -1.94
CA PHE A 89 11.62 2.20 -1.15
C PHE A 89 11.32 0.89 -0.41
N ALA A 90 12.11 -0.18 -0.60
CA ALA A 90 11.89 -1.46 0.08
C ALA A 90 11.97 -1.38 1.62
N THR A 91 12.61 -0.35 2.18
CA THR A 91 12.67 -0.11 3.63
C THR A 91 11.44 0.60 4.18
N ARG A 92 10.59 1.15 3.31
CA ARG A 92 9.42 1.97 3.67
C ARG A 92 8.10 1.41 3.18
N LEU A 93 8.13 0.61 2.11
CA LEU A 93 6.96 0.00 1.49
C LEU A 93 7.10 -1.52 1.52
N SER A 94 5.99 -2.21 1.82
CA SER A 94 5.94 -3.66 1.71
C SER A 94 5.95 -4.10 0.23
N LYS A 95 6.25 -5.37 -0.01
CA LYS A 95 6.19 -5.93 -1.37
C LYS A 95 4.82 -5.71 -2.02
N ASP A 96 3.73 -5.97 -1.30
CA ASP A 96 2.37 -5.80 -1.81
C ASP A 96 2.07 -4.33 -2.17
N GLN A 97 2.60 -3.38 -1.40
CA GLN A 97 2.48 -1.96 -1.68
C GLN A 97 3.24 -1.56 -2.94
N ILE A 98 4.44 -2.10 -3.14
CA ILE A 98 5.23 -1.88 -4.35
C ILE A 98 4.52 -2.47 -5.57
N ASP A 99 4.02 -3.69 -5.47
CA ASP A 99 3.30 -4.35 -6.57
C ASP A 99 2.00 -3.58 -6.92
N ALA A 100 1.28 -3.08 -5.92
CA ALA A 100 0.13 -2.20 -6.13
C ALA A 100 0.52 -0.86 -6.77
N LEU A 101 1.67 -0.29 -6.39
CA LEU A 101 2.20 0.95 -6.98
C LEU A 101 2.58 0.76 -8.45
N VAL A 102 3.19 -0.37 -8.82
CA VAL A 102 3.51 -0.69 -10.22
C VAL A 102 2.24 -0.74 -11.06
N LYS A 103 1.18 -1.38 -10.57
CA LYS A 103 -0.13 -1.38 -11.26
C LYS A 103 -0.66 0.03 -11.45
N TYR A 104 -0.54 0.90 -10.44
CA TYR A 104 -0.92 2.30 -10.56
C TYR A 104 -0.07 3.05 -11.61
N ILE A 105 1.25 2.86 -11.63
CA ILE A 105 2.16 3.44 -12.63
C ILE A 105 1.73 3.03 -14.05
N ARG A 106 1.31 1.77 -14.26
CA ARG A 106 0.76 1.32 -15.56
C ARG A 106 -0.50 2.07 -15.98
N THR A 107 -1.37 2.43 -15.02
CA THR A 107 -2.55 3.25 -15.33
C THR A 107 -2.18 4.68 -15.71
N VAL A 108 -1.20 5.28 -15.02
CA VAL A 108 -0.69 6.62 -15.33
C VAL A 108 -0.05 6.64 -16.72
N ALA A 109 0.75 5.63 -17.06
CA ALA A 109 1.42 5.53 -18.36
C ALA A 109 0.47 5.28 -19.55
N LYS A 110 -0.79 4.89 -19.29
CA LYS A 110 -1.82 4.73 -20.33
C LYS A 110 -2.75 5.94 -20.43
N ALA A 111 -2.81 6.78 -19.40
CA ALA A 111 -3.55 8.03 -19.40
C ALA A 111 -2.79 9.04 -20.26
N LYS A 112 -3.35 9.40 -21.42
CA LYS A 112 -2.72 10.31 -22.39
C LYS A 112 -2.73 11.77 -21.96
#